data_AF-A0A6C0F5M2-F1
#
_entry.id   AF-A0A6C0F5M2-F1
#
_cell.length_a   1.000
_cell.length_b   1.000
_cell.length_c   1.000
_cell.angle_alpha   90.00
_cell.angle_beta   90.00
_cell.angle_gamma   90.00
#
_symmetry.space_group_name_H-M   'P 1'
#
loop_
_entity.id
_entity.type
_entity.pdbx_description
1 polymer ?
#
loop_
_entity_poly.entity_id
_entity_poly.type
_entity_poly.pdbx_seq_one_letter_code
_entity_poly.pdbx_strand_id
1 'polypeptide(L)'
;MTSTFNLNDHVNTQSPNFINELNIGFSYEYNNITIINRVDEDSHDNEININDIDVSIFRFKFTDGVMELLNHFAKIHQYDDRHAFKEAWTAWLDENDEAIEDEVNRLENLGYEGDILDKMFKSARYYYRKKSTEKKVPKERRQYVSVQRELLDSMDSHIKKSIMCDINFKPQNGFIDFCISNRDVLQEAVAKLCESGITSSQEIQAKVKKTYKNRYFMIVRKDTISPSS
;
A
#
# COMPACT_ATOMS: atom_id res chain seq x y z
N MET A 1 -33.18 -40.77 23.73
CA MET A 1 -31.84 -41.00 24.31
C MET A 1 -30.88 -40.04 23.62
N THR A 2 -30.64 -38.91 24.28
CA THR A 2 -29.80 -37.80 23.84
C THR A 2 -28.33 -38.17 23.99
N SER A 3 -27.59 -38.24 22.87
CA SER A 3 -26.13 -38.32 22.89
C SER A 3 -25.59 -36.91 22.67
N THR A 4 -25.11 -36.30 23.74
CA THR A 4 -24.41 -35.02 23.74
C THR A 4 -22.98 -35.22 23.23
N PHE A 5 -22.69 -34.69 22.05
CA PHE A 5 -21.31 -34.51 21.58
C PHE A 5 -20.69 -33.35 22.36
N ASN A 6 -19.69 -33.67 23.17
CA ASN A 6 -18.97 -32.73 24.02
C ASN A 6 -17.95 -31.98 23.15
N LEU A 7 -18.07 -30.65 23.05
CA LEU A 7 -17.32 -29.80 22.12
C LEU A 7 -16.22 -28.98 22.82
N ASN A 8 -15.55 -29.55 23.83
CA ASN A 8 -14.65 -28.81 24.72
C ASN A 8 -13.17 -29.27 24.75
N ASP A 9 -12.74 -30.23 23.92
CA ASP A 9 -11.39 -30.80 24.06
C ASP A 9 -10.34 -30.34 23.02
N HIS A 10 -10.57 -29.23 22.30
CA HIS A 10 -9.59 -28.74 21.30
C HIS A 10 -9.19 -27.26 21.40
N VAL A 11 -9.34 -26.64 22.57
CA VAL A 11 -8.81 -25.29 22.82
C VAL A 11 -7.93 -25.29 24.08
N ASN A 12 -6.88 -26.10 24.10
CA ASN A 12 -5.76 -25.86 25.01
C ASN A 12 -4.56 -26.69 24.58
N THR A 13 -3.55 -26.06 23.95
CA THR A 13 -2.13 -26.51 23.98
C THR A 13 -1.19 -25.72 23.05
N GLN A 14 -1.64 -24.82 22.16
CA GLN A 14 -0.73 -24.08 21.25
C GLN A 14 -0.31 -22.66 21.72
N SER A 15 -0.56 -22.28 22.98
CA SER A 15 -0.59 -20.86 23.34
C SER A 15 0.73 -20.16 23.74
N PRO A 16 1.78 -20.82 24.28
CA PRO A 16 3.04 -20.12 24.62
C PRO A 16 4.11 -20.16 23.53
N ASN A 17 4.28 -21.31 22.85
CA ASN A 17 5.37 -21.52 21.90
C ASN A 17 5.19 -20.73 20.61
N PHE A 18 3.95 -20.56 20.14
CA PHE A 18 3.66 -19.81 18.93
C PHE A 18 3.89 -18.30 19.07
N ILE A 19 3.53 -17.73 20.23
CA ILE A 19 3.80 -16.32 20.55
C ILE A 19 5.30 -16.09 20.72
N ASN A 20 6.02 -17.04 21.33
CA ASN A 20 7.47 -16.99 21.41
C ASN A 20 8.12 -17.10 20.03
N GLU A 21 7.69 -17.99 19.15
CA GLU A 21 8.17 -18.09 17.76
C GLU A 21 7.89 -16.83 16.94
N LEU A 22 6.75 -16.16 17.18
CA LEU A 22 6.46 -14.85 16.61
C LEU A 22 7.40 -13.77 17.16
N ASN A 23 7.56 -13.66 18.47
CA ASN A 23 8.49 -12.72 19.11
C ASN A 23 9.94 -12.94 18.65
N ILE A 24 10.33 -14.20 18.51
CA ILE A 24 11.64 -14.64 18.02
C ILE A 24 11.78 -14.36 16.51
N GLY A 25 10.74 -14.61 15.71
CA GLY A 25 10.71 -14.34 14.27
C GLY A 25 10.71 -12.84 13.94
N PHE A 26 10.01 -12.04 14.75
CA PHE A 26 10.17 -10.60 14.80
C PHE A 26 11.64 -10.33 15.11
N SER A 27 12.17 -10.77 16.26
CA SER A 27 13.56 -10.56 16.74
C SER A 27 14.66 -10.94 15.74
N TYR A 28 14.51 -12.00 14.95
CA TYR A 28 15.51 -12.42 13.95
C TYR A 28 15.50 -11.55 12.69
N GLU A 29 14.36 -10.96 12.31
CA GLU A 29 14.33 -9.92 11.25
C GLU A 29 15.11 -8.64 11.70
N TYR A 30 15.31 -8.41 13.01
CA TYR A 30 16.08 -7.27 13.56
C TYR A 30 17.59 -7.42 13.43
N ASN A 31 18.13 -8.64 13.49
CA ASN A 31 19.59 -8.82 13.56
C ASN A 31 20.32 -8.54 12.23
N ASN A 32 19.58 -8.26 11.15
CA ASN A 32 20.13 -7.87 9.84
C ASN A 32 20.06 -6.36 9.56
N ILE A 33 19.65 -5.54 10.53
CA ILE A 33 19.56 -4.09 10.38
C ILE A 33 20.49 -3.44 11.41
N THR A 34 21.57 -2.82 10.94
CA THR A 34 22.45 -2.00 11.77
C THR A 34 21.62 -0.94 12.48
N ILE A 35 21.45 -1.10 13.79
CA ILE A 35 20.81 -0.11 14.65
C ILE A 35 21.72 1.11 14.68
N ILE A 36 21.31 2.18 14.00
CA ILE A 36 21.94 3.49 14.15
C ILE A 36 21.42 4.05 15.47
N ASN A 37 22.17 3.80 16.55
CA ASN A 37 22.01 4.54 17.79
C ASN A 37 22.47 5.98 17.53
N ARG A 38 21.54 6.93 17.59
CA ARG A 38 21.87 8.34 17.87
C ARG A 38 21.01 8.80 19.03
N VAL A 39 21.62 8.73 20.20
CA VAL A 39 21.25 9.55 21.35
C VAL A 39 21.88 10.90 21.07
N ASP A 40 21.06 11.93 20.93
CA ASP A 40 21.48 13.30 21.21
C ASP A 40 20.29 13.99 21.89
N GLU A 41 20.46 14.25 23.18
CA GLU A 41 19.69 15.23 23.94
C GLU A 41 20.00 16.61 23.37
N ASP A 42 19.03 17.28 22.75
CA ASP A 42 18.82 18.69 23.04
C ASP A 42 17.45 19.18 22.57
N SER A 43 16.84 20.00 23.43
CA SER A 43 15.47 20.48 23.32
C SER A 43 15.38 21.69 22.39
N HIS A 44 14.59 21.59 21.32
CA HIS A 44 13.91 22.73 20.70
C HIS A 44 12.64 22.25 19.99
N ASP A 45 11.49 22.67 20.51
CA ASP A 45 10.16 22.44 19.94
C ASP A 45 10.03 23.19 18.60
N ASN A 46 10.42 22.55 17.50
CA ASN A 46 9.98 22.91 16.16
C ASN A 46 9.07 21.78 15.68
N GLU A 47 7.77 21.97 15.83
CA GLU A 47 6.75 21.02 15.38
C GLU A 47 6.85 20.84 13.86
N ILE A 48 7.28 19.66 13.42
CA ILE A 48 7.44 19.35 11.99
C ILE A 48 6.04 19.24 11.35
N ASN A 49 5.79 20.01 10.29
CA ASN A 49 4.53 19.95 9.56
C ASN A 49 4.51 18.70 8.66
N ILE A 50 3.43 17.92 8.76
CA ILE A 50 3.22 16.69 7.98
C ILE A 50 3.29 16.95 6.47
N ASN A 51 2.95 18.17 6.02
CA ASN A 51 3.03 18.57 4.62
C ASN A 51 4.45 18.66 4.07
N ASP A 52 5.46 18.77 4.95
CA ASP A 52 6.87 18.84 4.55
C ASP A 52 7.47 17.45 4.29
N ILE A 53 6.69 16.37 4.51
CA ILE A 53 7.13 15.01 4.22
C ILE A 53 7.03 14.75 2.72
N ASP A 54 8.19 14.54 2.09
CA ASP A 54 8.26 14.06 0.71
C ASP A 54 7.81 12.60 0.60
N VAL A 55 6.63 12.38 -0.02
CA VAL A 55 6.15 11.04 -0.38
C VAL A 55 6.28 10.86 -1.89
N SER A 56 7.36 10.19 -2.29
CA SER A 56 7.61 9.91 -3.70
C SER A 56 6.47 9.10 -4.33
N ILE A 57 5.99 9.57 -5.48
CA ILE A 57 5.00 8.86 -6.29
C ILE A 57 5.73 7.78 -7.10
N PHE A 58 5.62 6.52 -6.67
CA PHE A 58 6.22 5.41 -7.42
C PHE A 58 5.35 4.94 -8.61
N ARG A 59 4.06 5.28 -8.61
CA ARG A 59 3.10 4.82 -9.63
C ARG A 59 2.27 5.96 -10.17
N PHE A 60 2.77 6.54 -11.25
CA PHE A 60 2.07 7.53 -12.06
C PHE A 60 1.01 6.87 -12.92
N LYS A 61 -0.26 7.16 -12.62
CA LYS A 61 -1.42 6.75 -13.41
C LYS A 61 -1.89 7.90 -14.29
N PHE A 62 -2.47 7.54 -15.43
CA PHE A 62 -3.19 8.52 -16.23
C PHE A 62 -4.51 8.91 -15.57
N THR A 63 -5.02 10.09 -15.90
CA THR A 63 -6.39 10.50 -15.53
C THR A 63 -7.43 9.57 -16.15
N ASP A 64 -8.61 9.49 -15.53
CA ASP A 64 -9.69 8.63 -16.01
C ASP A 64 -10.11 9.00 -17.44
N GLY A 65 -10.15 10.28 -17.78
CA GLY A 65 -10.43 10.77 -19.14
C GLY A 65 -9.44 10.26 -20.17
N VAL A 66 -8.13 10.43 -19.94
CA VAL A 66 -7.10 9.91 -20.86
C VAL A 66 -7.10 8.38 -20.92
N MET A 67 -7.35 7.70 -19.80
CA MET A 67 -7.50 6.24 -19.81
C MET A 67 -8.67 5.77 -20.67
N GLU A 68 -9.77 6.51 -20.70
CA GLU A 68 -10.94 6.22 -21.54
C GLU A 68 -10.63 6.46 -23.02
N LEU A 69 -10.02 7.59 -23.37
CA LEU A 69 -9.60 7.90 -24.74
C LEU A 69 -8.63 6.83 -25.28
N LEU A 70 -7.61 6.45 -24.51
CA LEU A 70 -6.66 5.40 -24.87
C LEU A 70 -7.34 4.04 -25.07
N ASN A 71 -8.33 3.73 -24.24
CA ASN A 71 -9.08 2.49 -24.36
C ASN A 71 -9.95 2.49 -25.63
N HIS A 72 -10.63 3.59 -25.91
CA HIS A 72 -11.45 3.75 -27.10
C HIS A 72 -10.61 3.61 -28.38
N PHE A 73 -9.52 4.37 -28.49
CA PHE A 73 -8.57 4.27 -29.59
C PHE A 73 -8.05 2.84 -29.78
N ALA A 74 -7.55 2.21 -28.71
CA ALA A 74 -6.98 0.87 -28.79
C ALA A 74 -8.00 -0.21 -29.17
N LYS A 75 -9.30 0.03 -28.94
CA LYS A 75 -10.41 -0.87 -29.32
C LYS A 75 -10.80 -0.72 -30.78
N ILE A 76 -10.84 0.51 -31.30
CA ILE A 76 -11.05 0.76 -32.73
C ILE A 76 -9.95 0.07 -33.54
N HIS A 77 -8.69 0.29 -33.15
CA HIS A 77 -7.51 -0.21 -33.87
C HIS A 77 -7.04 -1.60 -33.38
N GLN A 78 -7.95 -2.43 -32.86
CA GLN A 78 -7.54 -3.67 -32.21
C GLN A 78 -6.98 -4.74 -33.15
N TYR A 79 -7.42 -4.71 -34.42
CA TYR A 79 -7.01 -5.64 -35.47
C TYR A 79 -5.99 -5.05 -36.44
N ASP A 80 -5.61 -3.79 -36.24
CA ASP A 80 -4.64 -3.11 -37.07
C ASP A 80 -3.26 -3.76 -36.96
N ASP A 81 -2.58 -3.82 -38.11
CA ASP A 81 -1.18 -4.18 -38.14
C ASP A 81 -0.31 -3.10 -37.51
N ARG A 82 1.01 -3.35 -37.46
CA ARG A 82 1.94 -2.45 -36.79
C ARG A 82 2.00 -1.06 -37.42
N HIS A 83 1.94 -0.95 -38.74
CA HIS A 83 2.08 0.29 -39.47
C HIS A 83 0.78 1.09 -39.40
N ALA A 84 -0.36 0.48 -39.70
CA ALA A 84 -1.68 1.11 -39.60
C ALA A 84 -1.94 1.67 -38.18
N PHE A 85 -1.63 0.90 -37.14
CA PHE A 85 -1.79 1.37 -35.75
C PHE A 85 -0.90 2.58 -35.45
N LYS A 86 0.32 2.64 -36.00
CA LYS A 86 1.24 3.76 -35.76
C LYS A 86 0.79 5.01 -36.49
N GLU A 87 0.29 4.87 -37.71
CA GLU A 87 -0.26 5.97 -38.49
C GLU A 87 -1.50 6.56 -37.82
N ALA A 88 -2.45 5.70 -37.43
CA ALA A 88 -3.63 6.12 -36.69
C ALA A 88 -3.30 6.76 -35.33
N TRP A 89 -2.25 6.28 -34.65
CA TRP A 89 -1.77 6.88 -33.41
C TRP A 89 -1.31 8.32 -33.60
N THR A 90 -0.58 8.62 -34.67
CA THR A 90 -0.16 9.99 -34.97
C THR A 90 -1.37 10.90 -35.20
N ALA A 91 -2.33 10.47 -36.03
CA ALA A 91 -3.55 11.25 -36.26
C ALA A 91 -4.36 11.45 -34.97
N TRP A 92 -4.47 10.41 -34.15
CA TRP A 92 -5.20 10.47 -32.88
C TRP A 92 -4.54 11.41 -31.86
N LEU A 93 -3.21 11.50 -31.84
CA LEU A 93 -2.51 12.47 -31.00
C LEU A 93 -2.84 13.91 -31.41
N ASP A 94 -2.92 14.18 -32.71
CA ASP A 94 -3.28 15.51 -33.22
C ASP A 94 -4.75 15.86 -32.93
N GLU A 95 -5.65 14.87 -32.97
CA GLU A 95 -7.07 15.06 -32.67
C GLU A 95 -7.38 15.28 -31.18
N ASN A 96 -6.49 14.85 -30.28
CA ASN A 96 -6.68 14.89 -28.83
C ASN A 96 -5.56 15.68 -28.12
N ASP A 97 -4.89 16.56 -28.86
CA ASP A 97 -3.69 17.28 -28.47
C ASP A 97 -3.83 17.99 -27.11
N GLU A 98 -4.93 18.73 -26.89
CA GLU A 98 -5.23 19.44 -25.65
C GLU A 98 -5.25 18.49 -24.44
N ALA A 99 -6.00 17.39 -24.52
CA ALA A 99 -6.12 16.42 -23.43
C ALA A 99 -4.81 15.67 -23.16
N ILE A 100 -3.99 15.47 -24.19
CA ILE A 100 -2.68 14.82 -24.07
C ILE A 100 -1.65 15.78 -23.48
N GLU A 101 -1.62 17.03 -23.91
CA GLU A 101 -0.73 18.06 -23.39
C GLU A 101 -1.01 18.34 -21.91
N ASP A 102 -2.27 18.50 -21.53
CA ASP A 102 -2.69 18.65 -20.14
C ASP A 102 -2.21 17.48 -19.27
N GLU A 103 -2.32 16.26 -19.79
CA GLU A 103 -1.91 15.06 -19.07
C GLU A 103 -0.38 14.91 -18.99
N VAL A 104 0.34 15.33 -20.03
CA VAL A 104 1.81 15.40 -20.03
C VAL A 104 2.27 16.38 -18.96
N ASN A 105 1.78 17.62 -19.00
CA ASN A 105 2.08 18.67 -18.04
C ASN A 105 1.75 18.21 -16.60
N ARG A 106 0.60 17.56 -16.40
CA ARG A 106 0.21 17.04 -15.09
C ARG A 106 1.20 15.99 -14.57
N LEU A 107 1.65 15.06 -15.40
CA LEU A 107 2.58 14.02 -14.98
C LEU A 107 4.00 14.56 -14.74
N GLU A 108 4.45 15.51 -15.53
CA GLU A 108 5.72 16.22 -15.32
C GLU A 108 5.71 17.02 -14.01
N ASN A 109 4.61 17.75 -13.74
CA ASN A 109 4.40 18.47 -12.49
C ASN A 109 4.34 17.55 -11.25
N LEU A 110 3.95 16.29 -11.43
CA LEU A 110 4.02 15.27 -10.38
C LEU A 110 5.41 14.64 -10.23
N GLY A 111 6.38 15.01 -11.07
CA GLY A 111 7.76 14.53 -11.03
C GLY A 111 8.00 13.24 -11.83
N TYR A 112 7.22 12.97 -12.88
CA TYR A 112 7.52 11.84 -13.78
C TYR A 112 8.64 12.19 -14.76
N GLU A 113 9.76 11.47 -14.71
CA GLU A 113 10.96 11.75 -15.53
C GLU A 113 11.03 10.96 -16.86
N GLY A 114 10.02 10.16 -17.19
CA GLY A 114 10.04 9.32 -18.40
C GLY A 114 9.32 9.92 -19.61
N ASP A 115 9.44 9.27 -20.76
CA ASP A 115 8.64 9.62 -21.95
C ASP A 115 7.17 9.24 -21.74
N ILE A 116 6.31 10.25 -21.59
CA ILE A 116 4.89 10.09 -21.32
C ILE A 116 4.13 9.61 -22.56
N LEU A 117 4.49 10.10 -23.75
CA LEU A 117 3.85 9.72 -25.00
C LEU A 117 4.15 8.26 -25.35
N ASP A 118 5.40 7.82 -25.20
CA ASP A 118 5.78 6.41 -25.38
C ASP A 118 5.09 5.51 -24.33
N LYS A 119 4.97 5.98 -23.08
CA LYS A 119 4.21 5.28 -22.03
C LYS A 119 2.74 5.12 -22.43
N MET A 120 2.10 6.17 -22.96
CA MET A 120 0.72 6.14 -23.45
C MET A 120 0.58 5.17 -24.63
N PHE A 121 1.44 5.28 -25.65
CA PHE A 121 1.45 4.39 -26.82
C PHE A 121 1.59 2.92 -26.43
N LYS A 122 2.55 2.59 -25.55
CA LYS A 122 2.75 1.23 -25.04
C LYS A 122 1.51 0.74 -24.29
N SER A 123 0.87 1.60 -23.48
CA SER A 123 -0.35 1.23 -22.78
C SER A 123 -1.51 0.94 -23.74
N ALA A 124 -1.71 1.77 -24.78
CA ALA A 124 -2.72 1.55 -25.81
C ALA A 124 -2.48 0.22 -26.55
N ARG A 125 -1.27 0.05 -27.10
CA ARG A 125 -0.92 -1.07 -27.97
C ARG A 125 -0.86 -2.42 -27.27
N TYR A 126 -0.28 -2.47 -26.07
CA TYR A 126 0.00 -3.73 -25.37
C TYR A 126 -1.04 -4.08 -24.32
N TYR A 127 -1.59 -3.08 -23.63
CA TYR A 127 -2.57 -3.29 -22.56
C TYR A 127 -4.00 -3.13 -23.07
N TYR A 128 -4.42 -1.92 -23.47
CA TYR A 128 -5.82 -1.63 -23.78
C TYR A 128 -6.35 -2.42 -24.98
N ARG A 129 -5.53 -2.59 -26.03
CA ARG A 129 -5.88 -3.40 -27.19
C ARG A 129 -6.31 -4.82 -26.81
N LYS A 130 -5.52 -5.47 -25.94
CA LYS A 130 -5.74 -6.86 -25.48
C LYS A 130 -6.67 -6.97 -24.26
N LYS A 131 -7.05 -5.85 -23.63
CA LYS A 131 -7.89 -5.84 -22.44
C LYS A 131 -9.28 -6.36 -22.81
N SER A 132 -9.70 -7.48 -22.23
CA SER A 132 -11.05 -8.02 -22.48
C SER A 132 -12.11 -7.09 -21.90
N THR A 133 -13.21 -6.92 -22.63
CA THR A 133 -14.44 -6.29 -22.14
C THR A 133 -15.28 -7.23 -21.29
N GLU A 134 -14.98 -8.54 -21.33
CA GLU A 134 -15.64 -9.55 -20.51
C GLU A 134 -15.26 -9.36 -19.04
N LYS A 135 -16.28 -9.18 -18.21
CA LYS A 135 -16.11 -9.17 -16.76
C LYS A 135 -15.72 -10.58 -16.33
N LYS A 136 -14.44 -10.79 -16.00
CA LYS A 136 -14.00 -12.03 -15.36
C LYS A 136 -14.86 -12.27 -14.14
N VAL A 137 -15.39 -13.50 -14.01
CA VAL A 137 -16.15 -13.90 -12.82
C VAL A 137 -15.30 -13.56 -11.59
N PRO A 138 -15.83 -12.80 -10.61
CA PRO A 138 -15.08 -12.43 -9.44
C PRO A 138 -14.54 -13.67 -8.75
N LYS A 139 -13.21 -13.75 -8.61
CA LYS A 139 -12.60 -14.81 -7.80
C LYS A 139 -13.15 -14.69 -6.38
N GLU A 140 -13.53 -15.81 -5.78
CA GLU A 140 -13.97 -15.84 -4.39
C GLU A 140 -12.92 -15.15 -3.51
N ARG A 141 -13.37 -14.13 -2.78
CA ARG A 141 -12.50 -13.38 -1.88
C ARG A 141 -12.25 -14.26 -0.66
N ARG A 142 -10.99 -14.28 -0.20
CA ARG A 142 -10.68 -14.86 1.11
C ARG A 142 -11.54 -14.18 2.17
N GLN A 143 -11.94 -14.92 3.20
CA GLN A 143 -12.62 -14.34 4.35
C GLN A 143 -11.75 -13.22 4.92
N TYR A 144 -12.33 -12.03 5.01
CA TYR A 144 -11.61 -10.88 5.52
C TYR A 144 -11.55 -10.97 7.03
N VAL A 145 -10.33 -11.04 7.56
CA VAL A 145 -10.06 -10.90 8.99
C VAL A 145 -9.70 -9.44 9.26
N SER A 146 -10.50 -8.76 10.07
CA SER A 146 -10.22 -7.38 10.49
C SER A 146 -9.09 -7.33 11.50
N VAL A 147 -8.30 -6.26 11.43
CA VAL A 147 -7.39 -5.89 12.52
C VAL A 147 -8.20 -5.12 13.56
N GLN A 148 -7.88 -5.29 14.84
CA GLN A 148 -8.59 -4.62 15.92
C GLN A 148 -8.32 -3.12 15.96
N ARG A 149 -9.31 -2.36 16.41
CA ARG A 149 -9.24 -0.90 16.48
C ARG A 149 -8.11 -0.42 17.40
N GLU A 150 -7.91 -1.06 18.54
CA GLU A 150 -6.85 -0.71 19.49
C GLU A 150 -5.45 -0.76 18.88
N LEU A 151 -5.14 -1.82 18.12
CA LEU A 151 -3.88 -1.89 17.39
C LEU A 151 -3.77 -0.78 16.35
N LEU A 152 -4.85 -0.50 15.61
CA LEU A 152 -4.87 0.57 14.61
C LEU A 152 -4.65 1.96 15.22
N ASP A 153 -5.24 2.23 16.38
CA ASP A 153 -5.12 3.51 17.09
C ASP A 153 -3.70 3.67 17.69
N SER A 154 -3.13 2.57 18.20
CA SER A 154 -1.73 2.53 18.66
C SER A 154 -0.74 2.78 17.51
N MET A 155 -0.96 2.15 16.35
CA MET A 155 -0.16 2.39 15.15
C MET A 155 -0.21 3.85 14.70
N ASP A 156 -1.41 4.43 14.62
CA ASP A 156 -1.58 5.82 14.21
C ASP A 156 -0.89 6.79 15.16
N SER A 157 -1.03 6.57 16.47
CA SER A 157 -0.40 7.40 17.50
C SER A 157 1.12 7.35 17.40
N HIS A 158 1.67 6.15 17.22
CA HIS A 158 3.10 5.97 17.01
C HIS A 158 3.57 6.66 15.73
N ILE A 159 2.87 6.46 14.60
CA ILE A 159 3.26 7.05 13.32
C ILE A 159 3.28 8.58 13.41
N LYS A 160 2.23 9.19 13.96
CA LYS A 160 2.14 10.65 14.12
C LYS A 160 3.27 11.18 14.98
N LYS A 161 3.53 10.54 16.13
CA LYS A 161 4.63 10.92 17.02
C LYS A 161 5.98 10.81 16.32
N SER A 162 6.24 9.71 15.61
CA SER A 162 7.52 9.51 14.93
C SER A 162 7.75 10.53 13.81
N ILE A 163 6.69 10.86 13.04
CA ILE A 163 6.74 11.91 12.03
C ILE A 163 7.05 13.28 12.64
N MET A 164 6.40 13.62 13.77
CA MET A 164 6.62 14.87 14.47
C MET A 164 8.06 15.00 14.99
N CYS A 165 8.73 13.89 15.27
CA CYS A 165 10.12 13.87 15.75
C CYS A 165 11.17 13.77 14.61
N ASP A 166 10.82 13.22 13.45
CA ASP A 166 11.76 13.02 12.33
C ASP A 166 11.07 13.22 10.98
N ILE A 167 11.43 14.29 10.28
CA ILE A 167 10.93 14.59 8.92
C ILE A 167 11.31 13.51 7.90
N ASN A 168 12.43 12.81 8.12
CA ASN A 168 12.92 11.74 7.26
C ASN A 168 12.39 10.36 7.68
N PHE A 169 11.37 10.32 8.55
CA PHE A 169 10.81 9.11 9.08
C PHE A 169 10.37 8.14 7.98
N LYS A 170 10.93 6.93 7.99
CA LYS A 170 10.57 5.86 7.07
C LYS A 170 9.67 4.84 7.76
N PRO A 171 8.51 4.48 7.18
CA PRO A 171 7.57 3.54 7.81
C PRO A 171 8.13 2.13 8.00
N GLN A 172 9.20 1.77 7.28
CA GLN A 172 9.93 0.53 7.54
C GLN A 172 10.64 0.53 8.88
N ASN A 173 11.32 1.63 9.22
CA ASN A 173 12.01 1.78 10.50
C ASN A 173 11.00 1.99 11.64
N GLY A 174 9.97 2.79 11.39
CA GLY A 174 8.88 2.97 12.34
C GLY A 174 8.14 1.69 12.72
N PHE A 175 7.95 0.78 11.77
CA PHE A 175 7.34 -0.52 12.07
C PHE A 175 8.21 -1.35 13.03
N ILE A 176 9.53 -1.30 12.86
CA ILE A 176 10.50 -2.02 13.70
C ILE A 176 10.45 -1.46 15.13
N ASP A 177 10.49 -0.14 15.26
CA ASP A 177 10.37 0.57 16.54
C ASP A 177 9.02 0.30 17.23
N PHE A 178 7.92 0.36 16.47
CA PHE A 178 6.58 0.05 16.96
C PHE A 178 6.50 -1.36 17.56
N CYS A 179 7.12 -2.34 16.90
CA CYS A 179 7.14 -3.71 17.39
C CYS A 179 7.93 -3.90 18.69
N ILE A 180 8.90 -3.02 18.98
CA ILE A 180 9.63 -3.02 20.24
C ILE A 180 8.83 -2.31 21.32
N SER A 181 8.30 -1.13 21.00
CA SER A 181 7.69 -0.21 21.97
C SER A 181 6.26 -0.59 22.37
N ASN A 182 5.53 -1.33 21.53
CA ASN A 182 4.12 -1.67 21.75
C ASN A 182 3.86 -3.20 21.76
N ARG A 183 4.75 -3.96 22.40
CA ARG A 183 4.69 -5.44 22.44
C ARG A 183 3.38 -5.99 22.99
N ASP A 184 2.85 -5.39 24.06
CA ASP A 184 1.64 -5.91 24.74
C ASP A 184 0.42 -5.84 23.83
N VAL A 185 0.21 -4.68 23.18
CA VAL A 185 -0.87 -4.45 22.22
C VAL A 185 -0.72 -5.38 21.01
N LEU A 186 0.51 -5.64 20.56
CA LEU A 186 0.79 -6.58 19.49
C LEU A 186 0.48 -8.02 19.88
N GLN A 187 0.84 -8.44 21.09
CA GLN A 187 0.59 -9.79 21.58
C GLN A 187 -0.92 -10.08 21.65
N GLU A 188 -1.70 -9.14 22.17
CA GLU A 188 -3.16 -9.27 22.19
C GLU A 188 -3.76 -9.29 20.78
N ALA A 189 -3.25 -8.46 19.88
CA ALA A 189 -3.71 -8.45 18.50
C ALA A 189 -3.41 -9.78 17.79
N VAL A 190 -2.23 -10.35 18.00
CA VAL A 190 -1.82 -11.65 17.48
C VAL A 190 -2.75 -12.75 17.99
N ALA A 191 -3.01 -12.81 19.31
CA ALA A 191 -3.88 -13.84 19.90
C ALA A 191 -5.26 -13.87 19.23
N LYS A 192 -5.88 -12.71 19.04
CA LYS A 192 -7.21 -12.62 18.41
C LYS A 192 -7.17 -12.87 16.90
N LEU A 193 -6.05 -12.59 16.22
CA LEU A 193 -5.86 -13.01 14.82
C LEU A 193 -5.76 -14.55 14.71
N CYS A 194 -5.12 -15.20 15.68
CA CYS A 194 -5.11 -16.67 15.77
C CYS A 194 -6.52 -17.22 16.00
N GLU A 195 -7.29 -16.63 16.90
CA GLU A 195 -8.70 -17.01 17.14
C GLU A 195 -9.57 -16.87 15.88
N SER A 196 -9.26 -15.90 15.02
CA SER A 196 -9.95 -15.71 13.74
C SER A 196 -9.55 -16.68 12.62
N GLY A 197 -8.66 -17.63 12.92
CA GLY A 197 -8.25 -18.70 12.00
C GLY A 197 -6.95 -18.45 11.23
N ILE A 198 -6.21 -17.37 11.50
CA ILE A 198 -4.88 -17.15 10.92
C ILE A 198 -3.83 -17.77 11.84
N THR A 199 -3.26 -18.90 11.46
CA THR A 199 -2.28 -19.62 12.30
C THR A 199 -0.85 -19.56 11.76
N SER A 200 -0.62 -18.94 10.60
CA SER A 200 0.74 -18.71 10.09
C SER A 200 1.32 -17.44 10.70
N SER A 201 2.46 -17.60 11.39
CA SER A 201 3.21 -16.49 11.96
C SER A 201 3.65 -15.48 10.89
N GLN A 202 4.08 -15.97 9.73
CA GLN A 202 4.46 -15.14 8.58
C GLN A 202 3.28 -14.37 8.00
N GLU A 203 2.09 -14.99 7.95
CA GLU A 203 0.88 -14.29 7.48
C GLU A 203 0.46 -13.18 8.44
N ILE A 204 0.52 -13.41 9.74
CA ILE A 204 0.24 -12.40 10.77
C ILE A 204 1.25 -11.25 10.66
N GLN A 205 2.55 -11.55 10.63
CA GLN A 205 3.61 -10.55 10.47
C GLN A 205 3.42 -9.72 9.20
N ALA A 206 3.17 -10.36 8.05
CA ALA A 206 2.92 -9.68 6.80
C ALA A 206 1.68 -8.78 6.86
N LYS A 207 0.61 -9.25 7.53
CA LYS A 207 -0.63 -8.49 7.72
C LYS A 207 -0.40 -7.26 8.59
N VAL A 208 0.27 -7.39 9.74
CA VAL A 208 0.56 -6.28 10.66
C VAL A 208 1.49 -5.26 10.01
N LYS A 209 2.61 -5.72 9.40
CA LYS A 209 3.57 -4.87 8.66
C LYS A 209 2.91 -4.09 7.53
N LYS A 210 2.07 -4.75 6.73
CA LYS A 210 1.32 -4.11 5.66
C LYS A 210 0.31 -3.10 6.20
N THR A 211 -0.36 -3.43 7.31
CA THR A 211 -1.32 -2.53 7.97
C THR A 211 -0.59 -1.27 8.42
N TYR A 212 0.50 -1.37 9.16
CA TYR A 212 1.30 -0.23 9.62
C TYR A 212 1.74 0.68 8.46
N LYS A 213 2.37 0.10 7.42
CA LYS A 213 2.79 0.88 6.24
C LYS A 213 1.63 1.57 5.54
N ASN A 214 0.49 0.89 5.39
CA ASN A 214 -0.70 1.49 4.79
C ASN A 214 -1.24 2.65 5.64
N ARG A 215 -1.25 2.52 6.97
CA ARG A 215 -1.68 3.58 7.88
C ARG A 215 -0.78 4.82 7.77
N TYR A 216 0.53 4.62 7.68
CA TYR A 216 1.46 5.71 7.39
C TYR A 216 1.09 6.47 6.12
N PHE A 217 0.94 5.77 4.99
CA PHE A 217 0.58 6.43 3.73
C PHE A 217 -0.82 7.06 3.76
N MET A 218 -1.75 6.55 4.57
CA MET A 218 -3.06 7.19 4.76
C MET A 218 -2.93 8.51 5.53
N ILE A 219 -2.12 8.55 6.59
CA ILE A 219 -1.90 9.77 7.39
C ILE A 219 -1.23 10.83 6.51
N VAL A 220 -0.10 10.49 5.88
CA VAL A 220 0.64 11.48 5.09
C VAL A 220 -0.12 11.93 3.82
N ARG A 221 -0.94 11.08 3.20
CA ARG A 221 -1.69 11.46 1.99
C ARG A 221 -3.04 12.13 2.24
N LYS A 222 -3.67 11.88 3.39
CA LYS A 222 -4.96 12.51 3.72
C LYS A 222 -4.79 14.01 3.98
N ASP A 223 -3.61 14.41 4.47
CA ASP A 223 -3.29 15.80 4.73
C ASP A 223 -2.83 16.53 3.45
N THR A 224 -2.22 15.84 2.48
CA THR A 224 -1.84 16.44 1.17
C THR A 224 -2.97 16.60 0.16
N ILE A 225 -4.08 15.86 0.30
CA ILE A 225 -5.26 15.93 -0.60
C ILE A 225 -6.37 16.84 -0.02
N SER A 226 -6.10 17.52 1.10
CA SER A 226 -7.03 18.51 1.70
C SER A 226 -6.58 19.97 1.53
N PRO A 227 -6.35 20.53 0.31
CA PRO A 227 -6.35 21.98 0.14
C PRO A 227 -7.72 22.50 -0.32
N SER A 228 -8.22 23.47 0.44
CA SER A 228 -9.27 24.48 0.14
C SER A 228 -10.65 24.00 -0.32
N SER A 229 -11.63 24.08 0.60
CA SER A 229 -12.99 24.53 0.26
C SER A 229 -13.01 26.02 -0.03
#